data_AF-A0A2V5UV33-F1
#
_entry.id   AF-A0A2V5UV33-F1
#
_cell.length_a   1.000
_cell.length_b   1.000
_cell.length_c   1.000
_cell.angle_alpha   90.00
_cell.angle_beta   90.00
_cell.angle_gamma   90.00
#
_symmetry.space_group_name_H-M   'P 1'
#
loop_
_entity.id
_entity.type
_entity.pdbx_description
1 polymer ?
#
loop_
_entity_poly.entity_id
_entity_poly.type
_entity_poly.pdbx_seq_one_letter_code
_entity_poly.pdbx_strand_id
1 'polypeptide(L)'
;MFAATLGALSFFIYCQLRWGHWDIYMLTQAAGWAIIPDYLAVFKPSSYRWLVPALDNPTEASQMSMTLGALLFVAIAFCELLPAIRRRTGLPMRAGIYFCAAAIYYVSVSGVACVDMESMLRYEFCVHALIVLALLNYLRQFRMLPMFVRAFGIWAVALIGAAGLCVQGWYVWNFTRGNWVA
;
A
#
# COMPACT_ATOMS: atom_id res chain seq x y z
N MET A 1 -5.24 -14.51 11.88
CA MET A 1 -5.32 -14.67 10.41
C MET A 1 -6.49 -15.55 9.98
N PHE A 2 -6.61 -16.80 10.47
CA PHE A 2 -7.73 -17.70 10.11
C PHE A 2 -9.13 -17.11 10.21
N ALA A 3 -9.48 -16.45 11.33
CA ALA A 3 -10.81 -15.87 11.52
C ALA A 3 -11.17 -14.80 10.48
N ALA A 4 -10.21 -13.94 10.10
CA ALA A 4 -10.43 -12.90 9.10
C ALA A 4 -10.59 -13.49 7.70
N THR A 5 -9.77 -14.50 7.35
CA THR A 5 -9.87 -15.20 6.06
C THR A 5 -11.19 -15.95 5.94
N LEU A 6 -11.62 -16.66 7.00
CA LEU A 6 -12.92 -17.30 7.07
C LEU A 6 -14.05 -16.29 6.96
N GLY A 7 -13.98 -15.17 7.69
CA GLY A 7 -14.98 -14.11 7.59
C GLY A 7 -15.12 -13.54 6.18
N ALA A 8 -13.99 -13.25 5.51
CA ALA A 8 -13.99 -12.77 4.13
C ALA A 8 -14.57 -13.81 3.16
N LEU A 9 -14.15 -15.07 3.27
CA LEU A 9 -14.67 -16.16 2.44
C LEU A 9 -16.17 -16.36 2.67
N SER A 10 -16.62 -16.37 3.92
CA SER A 10 -18.04 -16.48 4.27
C SER A 10 -18.85 -15.33 3.68
N PHE A 11 -18.32 -14.11 3.67
CA PHE A 11 -18.95 -12.96 3.03
C PHE A 11 -19.10 -13.16 1.52
N PHE A 12 -18.02 -13.52 0.82
CA PHE A 12 -18.09 -13.76 -0.64
C PHE A 12 -19.03 -14.91 -1.00
N ILE A 13 -18.99 -16.01 -0.24
CA ILE A 13 -19.90 -17.15 -0.40
C ILE A 13 -21.34 -16.71 -0.17
N TYR A 14 -21.60 -15.96 0.91
CA TYR A 14 -22.93 -15.43 1.18
C TYR A 14 -23.42 -14.53 0.05
N CYS A 15 -22.56 -13.65 -0.47
CA CYS A 15 -22.90 -12.79 -1.59
C CYS A 15 -23.29 -13.58 -2.84
N GLN A 16 -22.49 -14.59 -3.18
CA GLN A 16 -22.74 -15.49 -4.30
C GLN A 16 -24.08 -16.24 -4.14
N LEU A 17 -24.36 -16.76 -2.94
CA LEU A 17 -25.59 -17.50 -2.66
C LEU A 17 -26.83 -16.60 -2.66
N ARG A 18 -26.71 -15.37 -2.14
CA ARG A 18 -27.85 -14.47 -1.94
C ARG A 18 -28.22 -13.69 -3.19
N TRP A 19 -27.23 -13.23 -3.96
CA TRP A 19 -27.43 -12.33 -5.10
C TRP A 19 -26.88 -12.89 -6.42
N GLY A 20 -26.27 -14.08 -6.44
CA GLY A 20 -25.68 -14.66 -7.65
C GLY A 20 -24.34 -14.04 -8.05
N HIS A 21 -23.86 -13.06 -7.28
CA HIS A 21 -22.65 -12.28 -7.54
C HIS A 21 -21.77 -12.28 -6.29
N TRP A 22 -20.52 -12.72 -6.43
CA TRP A 22 -19.49 -12.59 -5.40
C TRP A 22 -18.81 -11.21 -5.46
N ASP A 23 -18.90 -10.55 -6.60
CA ASP A 23 -18.21 -9.31 -6.98
C ASP A 23 -19.11 -8.06 -6.82
N ILE A 24 -20.12 -8.12 -5.96
CA ILE A 24 -21.11 -7.03 -5.74
C ILE A 24 -20.45 -5.67 -5.51
N TYR A 25 -19.33 -5.65 -4.78
CA TYR A 25 -18.59 -4.41 -4.58
C TYR A 25 -18.07 -3.82 -5.90
N MET A 26 -17.50 -4.65 -6.77
CA MET A 26 -16.98 -4.24 -8.09
C MET A 26 -18.13 -3.81 -9.01
N LEU A 27 -19.26 -4.51 -8.98
CA LEU A 27 -20.46 -4.12 -9.71
C LEU A 27 -21.00 -2.76 -9.25
N THR A 28 -20.97 -2.49 -7.95
CA THR A 28 -21.38 -1.19 -7.38
C THR A 28 -20.39 -0.08 -7.77
N GLN A 29 -19.09 -0.38 -7.77
CA GLN A 29 -18.04 0.54 -8.23
C GLN A 29 -18.22 0.91 -9.71
N ALA A 30 -18.49 -0.08 -10.57
CA ALA A 30 -18.73 0.14 -11.98
C ALA A 30 -20.05 0.91 -12.25
N ALA A 31 -21.15 0.52 -11.60
CA ALA A 31 -22.45 1.15 -11.82
C ALA A 31 -22.56 2.56 -11.20
N GLY A 32 -21.97 2.77 -10.02
CA GLY A 32 -22.09 4.02 -9.28
C GLY A 32 -21.05 5.08 -9.66
N TRP A 33 -19.83 4.66 -9.99
CA TRP A 33 -18.68 5.55 -10.20
C TRP A 33 -17.96 5.32 -11.53
N ALA A 34 -18.51 4.47 -12.42
CA ALA A 34 -17.89 4.13 -13.71
C ALA A 34 -16.46 3.56 -13.58
N ILE A 35 -16.13 2.97 -12.43
CA ILE A 35 -14.81 2.41 -12.15
C ILE A 35 -14.68 1.05 -12.81
N ILE A 36 -13.75 0.95 -13.78
CA ILE A 36 -13.43 -0.28 -14.49
C ILE A 36 -11.97 -0.64 -14.20
N PRO A 37 -11.68 -1.85 -13.70
CA PRO A 37 -10.32 -2.23 -13.33
C PRO A 37 -9.44 -2.38 -14.58
N ASP A 38 -8.29 -1.72 -14.55
CA ASP A 38 -7.23 -1.87 -15.54
C ASP A 38 -6.05 -2.65 -14.93
N TYR A 39 -6.08 -3.96 -15.06
CA TYR A 39 -5.07 -4.86 -14.51
C TYR A 39 -3.66 -4.64 -15.08
N LEU A 40 -3.55 -3.97 -16.23
CA LEU A 40 -2.26 -3.64 -16.83
C LEU A 40 -1.75 -2.27 -16.41
N ALA A 41 -2.52 -1.50 -15.63
CA ALA A 41 -2.16 -0.14 -15.22
C ALA A 41 -0.82 -0.05 -14.48
N VAL A 42 -0.46 -1.09 -13.71
CA VAL A 42 0.84 -1.16 -13.01
C VAL A 42 2.02 -1.14 -14.00
N PHE A 43 1.84 -1.63 -15.21
CA PHE A 43 2.89 -1.66 -16.24
C PHE A 43 2.86 -0.44 -17.17
N LYS A 44 1.81 0.39 -17.09
CA LYS A 44 1.66 1.57 -17.95
C LYS A 44 2.46 2.74 -17.38
N PRO A 45 3.41 3.31 -18.15
CA PRO A 45 4.14 4.50 -17.72
C PRO A 45 3.24 5.70 -17.44
N SER A 46 2.10 5.81 -18.15
CA SER A 46 1.11 6.88 -17.97
C SER A 46 0.47 6.91 -16.58
N SER A 47 0.51 5.78 -15.87
CA SER A 47 0.03 5.70 -14.50
C SER A 47 0.95 6.44 -13.52
N TYR A 48 2.24 6.58 -13.85
CA TYR A 48 3.24 7.16 -12.97
C TYR A 48 3.43 8.66 -13.24
N ARG A 49 3.00 9.50 -12.30
CA ARG A 49 3.09 10.96 -12.39
C ARG A 49 4.07 11.54 -11.37
N TRP A 50 5.10 12.21 -11.86
CA TRP A 50 6.12 12.85 -11.03
C TRP A 50 5.76 14.32 -10.79
N LEU A 51 4.88 14.57 -9.83
CA LEU A 51 4.34 15.89 -9.52
C LEU A 51 4.95 16.40 -8.22
N VAL A 52 5.17 17.71 -8.11
CA VAL A 52 5.40 18.39 -6.83
C VAL A 52 4.02 18.86 -6.37
N PRO A 53 3.33 18.11 -5.49
CA PRO A 53 1.94 18.39 -5.19
C PRO A 53 1.83 19.74 -4.51
N ALA A 54 0.94 20.60 -5.00
CA ALA A 54 0.47 21.71 -4.19
C ALA A 54 -0.25 21.14 -2.95
N LEU A 55 0.04 21.64 -1.74
CA LEU A 55 -0.59 21.15 -0.51
C LEU A 55 -2.13 21.21 -0.56
N ASP A 56 -2.67 22.13 -1.36
CA ASP A 56 -4.10 22.35 -1.52
C ASP A 56 -4.75 21.44 -2.59
N ASN A 57 -3.97 20.69 -3.39
CA ASN A 57 -4.49 19.78 -4.41
C ASN A 57 -4.32 18.30 -4.01
N PRO A 58 -5.34 17.66 -3.42
CA PRO A 58 -5.26 16.27 -2.96
C PRO A 58 -5.04 15.27 -4.10
N THR A 59 -5.47 15.59 -5.32
CA THR A 59 -5.33 14.71 -6.49
C THR A 59 -3.87 14.47 -6.85
N GLU A 60 -3.07 15.54 -6.85
CA GLU A 60 -1.64 15.47 -7.18
C GLU A 60 -0.86 14.72 -6.10
N ALA A 61 -1.24 14.90 -4.84
CA ALA A 61 -0.69 14.15 -3.72
C ALA A 61 -1.00 12.64 -3.84
N SER A 62 -2.24 12.29 -4.21
CA SER A 62 -2.66 10.91 -4.47
C SER A 62 -1.89 10.27 -5.63
N GLN A 63 -1.71 11.00 -6.73
CA GLN A 63 -0.95 10.55 -7.90
C GLN A 63 0.54 10.35 -7.60
N MET A 64 1.14 11.27 -6.85
CA MET A 64 2.54 11.15 -6.42
C MET A 64 2.72 9.96 -5.48
N SER A 65 1.77 9.73 -4.56
CA SER A 65 1.80 8.59 -3.62
C SER A 65 1.99 7.27 -4.36
N MET A 66 1.23 7.04 -5.44
CA MET A 66 1.38 5.85 -6.29
C MET A 66 2.82 5.65 -6.77
N THR A 67 3.45 6.72 -7.28
CA THR A 67 4.82 6.63 -7.79
C THR A 67 5.85 6.38 -6.69
N LEU A 68 5.65 6.96 -5.51
CA LEU A 68 6.49 6.74 -4.34
C LEU A 68 6.37 5.30 -3.85
N GLY A 69 5.16 4.74 -3.82
CA GLY A 69 4.91 3.34 -3.49
C GLY A 69 5.64 2.38 -4.42
N ALA A 70 5.57 2.58 -5.73
CA ALA A 70 6.31 1.75 -6.68
C ALA A 70 7.83 1.86 -6.52
N LEU A 71 8.37 3.09 -6.36
CA LEU A 71 9.80 3.26 -6.10
C LEU A 71 10.23 2.57 -4.80
N LEU A 72 9.38 2.62 -3.77
CA LEU A 72 9.64 1.94 -2.51
C LEU A 72 9.72 0.42 -2.70
N PHE A 73 8.83 -0.17 -3.49
CA PHE A 73 8.93 -1.60 -3.85
C PHE A 73 10.21 -1.92 -4.64
N VAL A 74 10.61 -1.07 -5.59
CA VAL A 74 11.87 -1.23 -6.33
C VAL A 74 13.08 -1.15 -5.40
N ALA A 75 13.10 -0.17 -4.50
CA ALA A 75 14.16 0.00 -3.51
C ALA A 75 14.23 -1.20 -2.55
N ILE A 76 13.09 -1.72 -2.10
CA ILE A 76 13.01 -2.94 -1.28
C ILE A 76 13.55 -4.14 -2.05
N ALA A 77 13.15 -4.34 -3.30
CA ALA A 77 13.62 -5.44 -4.13
C ALA A 77 15.14 -5.36 -4.33
N PHE A 78 15.67 -4.17 -4.60
CA PHE A 78 17.11 -3.95 -4.73
C PHE A 78 17.84 -4.28 -3.42
N CYS A 79 17.37 -3.77 -2.28
CA CYS A 79 17.92 -4.08 -0.97
C CYS A 79 17.89 -5.59 -0.65
N GLU A 80 16.81 -6.28 -1.00
CA GLU A 80 16.68 -7.72 -0.79
C GLU A 80 17.52 -8.57 -1.74
N LEU A 81 17.87 -8.07 -2.92
CA LEU A 81 18.74 -8.75 -3.86
C LEU A 81 20.22 -8.65 -3.48
N LEU A 82 20.61 -7.66 -2.67
CA LEU A 82 21.99 -7.47 -2.24
C LEU A 82 22.49 -8.69 -1.44
N PRO A 83 23.60 -9.34 -1.86
CA PRO A 83 24.11 -10.56 -1.21
C PRO A 83 24.47 -10.37 0.27
N ALA A 84 24.96 -9.18 0.62
CA ALA A 84 25.29 -8.80 1.99
C ALA A 84 24.07 -8.83 2.93
N ILE A 85 22.89 -8.58 2.38
CA ILE A 85 21.62 -8.53 3.08
C ILE A 85 21.00 -9.93 3.12
N ARG A 86 20.91 -10.62 1.97
CA ARG A 86 20.35 -11.99 1.89
C ARG A 86 20.99 -12.97 2.85
N ARG A 87 22.31 -12.88 3.05
CA ARG A 87 23.06 -13.77 3.95
C ARG A 87 22.78 -13.51 5.44
N ARG A 88 22.20 -12.37 5.80
CA ARG A 88 22.07 -11.90 7.19
C ARG A 88 20.65 -11.86 7.72
N THR A 89 19.64 -12.00 6.86
CA THR A 89 18.22 -11.83 7.23
C THR A 89 17.35 -13.02 6.84
N GLY A 90 16.37 -13.34 7.67
CA GLY A 90 15.35 -14.34 7.38
C GLY A 90 14.32 -13.79 6.39
N LEU A 91 14.41 -14.22 5.14
CA LEU A 91 13.51 -13.82 4.05
C LEU A 91 12.04 -14.30 4.16
N PRO A 92 11.70 -15.50 4.69
CA PRO A 92 10.36 -16.06 4.49
C PRO A 92 9.24 -15.23 5.14
N MET A 93 9.48 -14.67 6.33
CA MET A 93 8.48 -13.83 6.99
C MET A 93 8.29 -12.46 6.29
N ARG A 94 9.37 -11.87 5.78
CA ARG A 94 9.32 -10.59 5.06
C ARG A 94 8.73 -10.75 3.66
N ALA A 95 9.03 -11.85 2.99
CA ALA A 95 8.43 -12.19 1.71
C ALA A 95 6.90 -12.26 1.80
N GLY A 96 6.35 -12.82 2.89
CA GLY A 96 4.91 -12.80 3.14
C GLY A 96 4.35 -11.39 3.30
N ILE A 97 5.02 -10.52 4.07
CA ILE A 97 4.59 -9.13 4.25
C ILE A 97 4.68 -8.34 2.94
N TYR A 98 5.76 -8.50 2.17
CA TYR A 98 5.92 -7.86 0.86
C TYR A 98 4.91 -8.35 -0.16
N PHE A 99 4.59 -9.65 -0.15
CA PHE A 99 3.54 -10.20 -0.99
C PHE A 99 2.18 -9.58 -0.66
N CYS A 100 1.81 -9.49 0.61
CA CYS A 100 0.57 -8.82 1.02
C CYS A 100 0.55 -7.34 0.60
N ALA A 101 1.65 -6.62 0.84
CA ALA A 101 1.77 -5.22 0.46
C ALA A 101 1.65 -5.03 -1.07
N ALA A 102 2.32 -5.88 -1.85
CA ALA A 102 2.28 -5.86 -3.31
C ALA A 102 0.91 -6.23 -3.86
N ALA A 103 0.22 -7.21 -3.26
CA ALA A 103 -1.13 -7.61 -3.65
C ALA A 103 -2.13 -6.46 -3.42
N ILE A 104 -2.07 -5.81 -2.25
CA ILE A 104 -2.91 -4.63 -1.97
C ILE A 104 -2.59 -3.52 -2.97
N TYR A 105 -1.31 -3.18 -3.14
CA TYR A 105 -0.88 -2.15 -4.09
C TYR A 105 -1.36 -2.44 -5.52
N TYR A 106 -1.22 -3.67 -6.00
CA TYR A 106 -1.65 -4.09 -7.33
C TYR A 106 -3.17 -3.94 -7.51
N VAL A 107 -3.97 -4.42 -6.56
CA VAL A 107 -5.43 -4.31 -6.62
C VAL A 107 -5.86 -2.85 -6.60
N SER A 108 -5.22 -2.03 -5.77
CA SER A 108 -5.50 -0.59 -5.67
C SER A 108 -5.17 0.16 -6.95
N VAL A 109 -3.97 -0.03 -7.51
CA VAL A 109 -3.58 0.59 -8.79
C VAL A 109 -4.53 0.16 -9.89
N SER A 110 -4.84 -1.13 -9.98
CA SER A 110 -5.73 -1.66 -11.02
C SER A 110 -7.13 -1.07 -10.92
N GLY A 111 -7.66 -0.89 -9.71
CA GLY A 111 -9.00 -0.34 -9.49
C GLY A 111 -9.10 1.17 -9.77
N VAL A 112 -8.05 1.93 -9.48
CA VAL A 112 -8.11 3.41 -9.48
C VAL A 112 -7.50 4.03 -10.76
N ALA A 113 -6.87 3.22 -11.60
CA ALA A 113 -6.27 3.69 -12.85
C ALA A 113 -7.25 4.39 -13.80
N CYS A 114 -8.51 3.95 -13.86
CA CYS A 114 -9.54 4.54 -14.74
C CYS A 114 -9.99 5.94 -14.28
N VAL A 115 -9.71 6.31 -13.03
CA VAL A 115 -9.99 7.62 -12.44
C VAL A 115 -8.70 8.37 -12.16
N ASP A 116 -7.67 8.18 -12.99
CA ASP A 116 -6.42 8.94 -12.92
C ASP A 116 -5.72 8.89 -11.54
N MET A 117 -5.82 7.76 -10.84
CA MET A 117 -5.26 7.56 -9.49
C MET A 117 -5.80 8.53 -8.44
N GLU A 118 -6.98 9.09 -8.69
CA GLU A 118 -7.76 9.86 -7.73
C GLU A 118 -7.98 8.99 -6.48
N SER A 119 -7.64 9.50 -5.30
CA SER A 119 -7.85 8.85 -4.00
C SER A 119 -6.89 7.71 -3.69
N MET A 120 -5.89 7.46 -4.53
CA MET A 120 -4.94 6.36 -4.38
C MET A 120 -4.29 6.32 -2.98
N LEU A 121 -4.08 7.50 -2.38
CA LEU A 121 -3.48 7.67 -1.05
C LEU A 121 -4.24 6.92 0.06
N ARG A 122 -5.56 6.78 -0.06
CA ARG A 122 -6.40 6.03 0.91
C ARG A 122 -6.09 4.54 0.88
N TYR A 123 -5.83 4.01 -0.31
CA TYR A 123 -5.54 2.60 -0.53
C TYR A 123 -4.10 2.24 -0.16
N GLU A 124 -3.19 3.20 -0.26
CA GLU A 124 -1.78 3.01 0.06
C GLU A 124 -1.48 3.01 1.57
N PHE A 125 -2.42 3.46 2.41
CA PHE A 125 -2.25 3.47 3.87
C PHE A 125 -1.85 2.09 4.43
N CYS A 126 -2.58 1.04 4.04
CA CYS A 126 -2.29 -0.33 4.47
C CYS A 126 -0.96 -0.83 3.91
N VAL A 127 -0.61 -0.45 2.68
CA VAL A 127 0.67 -0.79 2.04
C VAL A 127 1.83 -0.17 2.83
N HIS A 128 1.70 1.11 3.18
CA HIS A 128 2.71 1.83 3.97
C HIS A 128 2.92 1.17 5.33
N ALA A 129 1.84 0.84 6.06
CA ALA A 129 1.93 0.16 7.34
C ALA A 129 2.67 -1.19 7.24
N LEU A 130 2.37 -1.99 6.22
CA LEU A 130 3.04 -3.28 5.99
C LEU A 130 4.53 -3.10 5.66
N ILE A 131 4.88 -2.09 4.86
CA ILE A 131 6.27 -1.80 4.53
C ILE A 131 7.04 -1.34 5.77
N VAL A 132 6.48 -0.45 6.59
CA VAL A 132 7.08 -0.02 7.86
C VAL A 132 7.33 -1.23 8.77
N LEU A 133 6.36 -2.14 8.90
CA LEU A 133 6.53 -3.37 9.67
C LEU A 133 7.65 -4.27 9.11
N ALA A 134 7.74 -4.40 7.79
CA ALA A 134 8.80 -5.17 7.14
C ALA A 134 10.19 -4.56 7.39
N LEU A 135 10.30 -3.22 7.37
CA LEU A 135 11.54 -2.49 7.66
C LEU A 135 11.95 -2.59 9.13
N LEU A 136 10.99 -2.50 10.06
CA LEU A 136 11.28 -2.70 11.49
C LEU A 136 11.74 -4.13 11.79
N ASN A 137 11.08 -5.12 11.18
CA ASN A 137 11.51 -6.51 11.28
C ASN A 137 12.91 -6.72 10.67
N TYR A 138 13.20 -6.05 9.56
CA TYR A 138 14.51 -6.06 8.93
C TYR A 138 15.61 -5.51 9.86
N LEU A 139 15.42 -4.31 10.41
CA LEU A 139 16.38 -3.66 11.31
C LEU A 139 16.65 -4.46 12.59
N ARG A 140 15.64 -5.16 13.10
CA ARG A 140 15.78 -6.03 14.27
C ARG A 140 16.74 -7.21 14.02
N GLN A 141 16.84 -7.72 12.80
CA GLN A 141 17.64 -8.90 12.47
C GLN A 141 19.14 -8.62 12.36
N PHE A 142 19.57 -7.36 12.21
CA PHE A 142 20.99 -6.99 12.22
C PHE A 142 21.56 -6.97 13.64
N ARG A 143 22.02 -8.14 14.11
CA ARG A 143 22.59 -8.30 15.46
C ARG A 143 24.02 -7.75 15.62
N MET A 144 24.73 -7.52 14.52
CA MET A 144 26.15 -7.09 14.49
C MET A 144 26.36 -5.58 14.27
N LEU A 145 25.29 -4.79 14.11
CA LEU A 145 25.41 -3.33 13.97
C LEU A 145 25.69 -2.69 15.34
N PRO A 146 26.50 -1.62 15.44
CA PRO A 146 26.66 -0.88 16.68
C PRO A 146 25.30 -0.48 17.24
N MET A 147 25.09 -0.65 18.55
CA MET A 147 23.79 -0.45 19.19
C MET A 147 23.18 0.92 18.84
N PHE A 148 24.01 1.96 18.75
CA PHE A 148 23.60 3.31 18.37
C PHE A 148 23.06 3.42 16.93
N VAL A 149 23.73 2.78 15.96
CA VAL A 149 23.29 2.81 14.54
C VAL A 149 21.96 2.07 14.39
N ARG A 150 21.79 0.95 15.10
CA ARG A 150 20.53 0.19 15.09
C ARG A 150 19.41 0.97 15.77
N ALA A 151 19.67 1.55 16.94
CA ALA A 151 18.69 2.36 17.66
C ALA A 151 18.27 3.57 16.82
N PHE A 152 19.23 4.28 16.23
CA PHE A 152 18.98 5.39 15.32
C PHE A 152 18.14 4.96 14.11
N GLY A 153 18.47 3.85 13.46
CA GLY A 153 17.70 3.34 12.33
C GLY A 153 16.26 2.97 12.69
N ILE A 154 16.05 2.32 13.84
CA ILE A 154 14.70 1.99 14.35
C ILE A 154 13.92 3.27 14.63
N TRP A 155 14.53 4.24 15.31
CA TRP A 155 13.89 5.53 15.60
C TRP A 155 13.56 6.31 14.32
N ALA A 156 14.46 6.34 13.35
CA ALA A 156 14.22 6.99 12.06
C ALA A 156 13.05 6.36 11.32
N VAL A 157 13.02 5.02 11.19
CA VAL A 157 11.90 4.30 10.55
C VAL A 157 10.60 4.50 11.32
N ALA A 158 10.64 4.49 12.65
CA ALA A 158 9.46 4.71 13.48
C ALA A 158 8.92 6.14 13.33
N LEU A 159 9.79 7.16 13.35
CA LEU A 159 9.39 8.56 13.20
C LEU A 159 8.86 8.85 11.80
N ILE A 160 9.56 8.41 10.75
CA ILE A 160 9.12 8.60 9.36
C ILE A 160 7.82 7.84 9.11
N GLY A 161 7.72 6.59 9.57
CA GLY A 161 6.51 5.78 9.47
C GLY A 161 5.34 6.41 10.24
N ALA A 162 5.57 6.92 11.46
CA ALA A 162 4.54 7.60 12.23
C ALA A 162 4.08 8.90 11.55
N ALA A 163 5.01 9.71 11.04
CA ALA A 163 4.68 10.92 10.30
C ALA A 163 3.86 10.61 9.04
N GLY A 164 4.28 9.60 8.26
CA GLY A 164 3.56 9.13 7.08
C GLY A 164 2.15 8.64 7.41
N LEU A 165 2.01 7.80 8.45
CA LEU A 165 0.71 7.32 8.92
C LEU A 165 -0.18 8.45 9.45
N CYS A 166 0.38 9.47 10.11
CA CYS A 166 -0.37 10.62 10.56
C CYS A 166 -0.89 11.45 9.38
N VAL A 167 -0.06 11.71 8.37
CA VAL A 167 -0.47 12.43 7.16
C VAL A 167 -1.53 11.66 6.39
N GLN A 168 -1.31 10.37 6.12
CA GLN A 168 -2.30 9.54 5.43
C GLN A 168 -3.58 9.38 6.26
N GLY A 169 -3.46 9.24 7.58
CA GLY A 169 -4.59 9.19 8.50
C GLY A 169 -5.41 10.48 8.51
N TRP A 170 -4.75 11.64 8.42
CA TRP A 170 -5.42 12.94 8.28
C TRP A 170 -6.21 13.04 6.97
N TYR A 171 -5.65 12.56 5.86
CA TYR A 171 -6.37 12.49 4.58
C TYR A 171 -7.57 11.53 4.63
N VAL A 172 -7.40 10.34 5.21
CA VAL A 172 -8.50 9.38 5.40
C VAL A 172 -9.60 9.98 6.29
N TRP A 173 -9.23 10.69 7.35
CA TRP A 173 -10.16 11.39 8.24
C TRP A 173 -10.92 12.53 7.54
N ASN A 174 -10.25 13.30 6.69
CA ASN A 174 -10.92 14.34 5.90
C ASN A 174 -11.93 13.71 4.93
N PHE A 175 -11.57 12.59 4.31
CA PHE A 175 -12.47 11.86 3.43
C PHE A 175 -13.73 11.36 4.15
N THR A 176 -13.62 10.82 5.37
CA THR A 176 -14.81 10.38 6.13
C THR A 176 -15.75 11.52 6.53
N ARG A 177 -15.28 12.76 6.50
CA ARG A 177 -16.08 13.97 6.73
C ARG A 177 -16.66 14.58 5.45
N GLY A 178 -16.44 13.97 4.30
CA GLY A 178 -16.87 14.49 3.01
C GLY A 178 -16.04 15.67 2.50
N ASN A 179 -14.94 16.02 3.19
CA ASN A 179 -13.96 16.94 2.66
C ASN A 179 -13.21 16.21 1.55
N TRP A 180 -13.44 16.63 0.31
CA TRP A 180 -12.89 16.03 -0.90
C TRP A 180 -11.37 15.90 -0.78
N VAL A 181 -10.91 14.66 -0.64
CA VAL A 181 -9.52 14.30 -0.92
C VAL A 181 -9.62 13.56 -2.24
N ALA A 182 -9.56 14.31 -3.35
CA ALA A 182 -9.54 13.73 -4.68
C ALA A 182 -8.62 12.51 -4.69
#